data_AF-A0A1S8WVB8-F1
#
_entry.id   AF-A0A1S8WVB8-F1
#
_cell.length_a   1.000
_cell.length_b   1.000
_cell.length_c   1.000
_cell.angle_alpha   90.00
_cell.angle_beta   90.00
_cell.angle_gamma   90.00
#
_symmetry.space_group_name_H-M   'P 1'
#
loop_
_entity.id
_entity.type
_entity.pdbx_description
1 polymer ?
#
loop_
_entity_poly.entity_id
_entity_poly.type
_entity_poly.pdbx_seq_one_letter_code
_entity_poly.pdbx_strand_id
1 'polypeptide(L)'
;ILEYFNEPLRARSLLLSYARRIPENPNALRYLCEWYRRRSRESDVSSLTLNVTADSRTEATTTDGDTSIPTPSPITPCPKITARLLRYRIRFSRHVLPEPAPSVSRHEVLSAADEKRLLRAQHPHVSTINLCLKHGLSTDALELSFALLDHPSWAVFNEPWKLLRRSVQAVGKQSPEVVQAFSIRKRSWSQIHFKLPHLPVLAQKVRKLCETIAPNPPKPLDDDAVGPLLSVIPLSSLHTELTETSGADTST
;
A
#
# COMPACT_ATOMS: atom_id res chain seq x y z
N ILE A 1 -8.54 21.38 15.29
CA ILE A 1 -7.28 21.53 16.07
C ILE A 1 -6.39 22.63 15.48
N LEU A 2 -5.79 22.49 14.29
CA LEU A 2 -4.86 23.52 13.77
C LEU A 2 -5.51 24.89 13.48
N GLU A 3 -6.76 24.90 13.01
CA GLU A 3 -7.56 26.15 12.89
C GLU A 3 -8.05 26.67 14.24
N TYR A 4 -8.25 25.79 15.20
CA TYR A 4 -8.88 26.11 16.48
C TYR A 4 -7.96 26.85 17.44
N PHE A 5 -6.64 26.74 17.25
CA PHE A 5 -5.69 27.29 18.20
C PHE A 5 -5.12 28.66 17.82
N ASN A 6 -5.32 29.17 16.60
CA ASN A 6 -4.65 30.38 16.06
C ASN A 6 -3.11 30.47 16.29
N GLU A 7 -2.49 29.41 16.83
CA GLU A 7 -1.10 29.31 17.25
C GLU A 7 -0.46 28.11 16.55
N PRO A 8 -0.24 28.16 15.23
CA PRO A 8 0.20 27.02 14.45
C PRO A 8 1.58 26.48 14.88
N LEU A 9 2.46 27.34 15.41
CA LEU A 9 3.77 26.94 15.91
C LEU A 9 3.67 26.16 17.23
N ARG A 10 2.81 26.61 18.15
CA ARG A 10 2.57 25.91 19.43
C ARG A 10 1.90 24.57 19.20
N ALA A 11 0.90 24.51 18.31
CA ALA A 11 0.25 23.26 17.94
C ALA A 11 1.25 22.24 17.37
N ARG A 12 2.19 22.68 16.52
CA ARG A 12 3.28 21.81 16.04
C ARG A 12 4.18 21.33 17.18
N SER A 13 4.59 22.21 18.08
CA SER A 13 5.45 21.84 19.22
C SER A 13 4.79 20.77 20.09
N LEU A 14 3.49 20.95 20.38
CA LEU A 14 2.68 19.98 21.12
C LEU A 14 2.59 18.63 20.38
N LEU A 15 2.27 18.65 19.08
CA LEU A 15 2.19 17.44 18.26
C LEU A 15 3.53 16.69 18.20
N LEU A 16 4.65 17.40 18.08
CA LEU A 16 5.98 16.80 18.11
C LEU A 16 6.32 16.21 19.48
N SER A 17 5.99 16.91 20.57
CA SER A 17 6.18 16.42 21.93
C SER A 17 5.35 15.14 22.17
N TYR A 18 4.09 15.16 21.76
CA TYR A 18 3.20 14.01 21.84
C TYR A 18 3.70 12.83 21.01
N ALA A 19 4.10 13.06 19.75
CA ALA A 19 4.62 12.00 18.87
C ALA A 19 5.95 11.39 19.35
N ARG A 20 6.70 12.06 20.23
CA ARG A 20 7.87 11.47 20.91
C ARG A 20 7.46 10.52 22.04
N ARG A 21 6.38 10.83 22.75
CA ARG A 21 5.88 10.02 23.87
C ARG A 21 5.07 8.82 23.39
N ILE A 22 4.24 9.03 22.37
CA ILE A 22 3.40 8.01 21.76
C ILE A 22 3.75 7.98 20.27
N PRO A 23 4.83 7.26 19.90
CA PRO A 23 5.19 7.12 18.51
C PRO A 23 4.05 6.46 17.74
N GLU A 24 3.93 6.80 16.45
CA GLU A 24 2.99 6.17 15.51
C GLU A 24 1.49 6.41 15.75
N ASN A 25 1.11 7.24 16.71
CA ASN A 25 -0.29 7.65 16.87
C ASN A 25 -0.84 8.26 15.54
N PRO A 26 -1.91 7.68 14.94
CA PRO A 26 -2.36 8.06 13.60
C PRO A 26 -2.87 9.50 13.54
N ASN A 27 -3.49 10.00 14.62
CA ASN A 27 -3.95 11.38 14.69
C ASN A 27 -2.78 12.35 14.74
N ALA A 28 -1.75 12.07 15.54
CA ALA A 28 -0.54 12.89 15.59
C ALA A 28 0.16 12.94 14.22
N LEU A 29 0.30 11.80 13.55
CA LEU A 29 0.86 11.72 12.19
C LEU A 29 0.02 12.52 11.19
N ARG A 30 -1.31 12.37 11.23
CA ARG A 30 -2.25 13.10 10.36
C ARG A 30 -2.13 14.61 10.55
N TYR A 31 -2.16 15.11 11.78
CA TYR A 31 -2.07 16.54 12.04
C TYR A 31 -0.69 17.13 11.74
N LEU A 32 0.38 16.37 11.94
CA LEU A 32 1.72 16.78 11.49
C LEU A 32 1.79 16.87 9.96
N CYS A 33 1.17 15.93 9.23
CA CYS A 33 1.05 16.02 7.76
C CYS A 33 0.32 17.29 7.33
N GLU A 34 -0.85 17.58 7.91
CA GLU A 34 -1.62 18.79 7.62
C GLU A 34 -0.78 20.05 7.85
N TRP A 35 -0.06 20.10 8.97
CA TRP A 35 0.79 21.24 9.31
C TRP A 35 1.88 21.49 8.26
N TYR A 36 2.64 20.45 7.88
CA TYR A 36 3.70 20.58 6.88
C TYR A 36 3.14 20.88 5.49
N ARG A 37 1.96 20.36 5.14
CA ARG A 37 1.31 20.65 3.85
C ARG A 37 0.94 22.12 3.72
N ARG A 38 0.35 22.72 4.76
CA ARG A 38 -0.01 24.16 4.77
C ARG A 38 1.23 25.04 4.62
N ARG A 39 2.31 24.72 5.33
CA ARG A 39 3.57 25.48 5.26
C ARG A 39 4.33 25.31 3.95
N SER A 40 4.23 24.16 3.29
CA SER A 40 4.75 24.01 1.93
C SER A 40 4.05 24.96 0.97
N ARG A 41 2.71 25.07 1.05
CA ARG A 41 1.95 25.99 0.19
C ARG A 41 2.28 27.45 0.43
N GLU A 42 2.58 27.83 1.67
CA GLU A 42 3.00 29.19 2.02
C GLU A 42 4.43 29.50 1.54
N SER A 43 5.36 28.54 1.58
CA SER A 43 6.70 28.70 0.99
C SER A 43 6.68 28.74 -0.54
N ASP A 44 5.74 28.03 -1.15
CA ASP A 44 5.64 27.88 -2.61
C ASP A 44 4.99 29.09 -3.31
N VAL A 45 4.52 30.12 -2.59
CA VAL A 45 4.15 31.42 -3.19
C VAL A 45 5.38 32.11 -3.81
N SER A 46 6.59 31.68 -3.47
CA SER A 46 7.83 32.17 -4.10
C SER A 46 8.59 31.11 -4.93
N SER A 47 8.19 29.83 -4.95
CA SER A 47 8.84 28.81 -5.79
C SER A 47 7.95 27.57 -5.97
N LEU A 48 7.46 27.38 -7.19
CA LEU A 48 6.88 26.14 -7.73
C LEU A 48 5.71 25.55 -6.94
N THR A 49 4.52 25.80 -7.47
CA THR A 49 3.32 25.00 -7.27
C THR A 49 3.63 23.50 -7.15
N LEU A 50 3.54 22.97 -5.92
CA LEU A 50 3.16 21.57 -5.69
C LEU A 50 1.70 21.38 -6.09
N ASN A 51 1.43 21.61 -7.39
CA ASN A 51 0.18 21.23 -8.00
C ASN A 51 0.15 19.71 -8.01
N VAL A 52 -0.82 19.18 -7.27
CA VAL A 52 -1.35 17.82 -7.40
C VAL A 52 -1.91 17.55 -8.81
N THR A 53 -1.87 18.57 -9.69
CA THR A 53 -2.29 18.61 -11.09
C THR A 53 -1.14 19.08 -11.99
N ALA A 54 -0.26 18.17 -12.42
CA ALA A 54 0.48 18.25 -13.68
C ALA A 54 1.28 16.96 -13.86
N ASP A 55 0.59 15.92 -14.31
CA ASP A 55 1.22 14.90 -15.13
C ASP A 55 0.33 14.75 -16.37
N SER A 56 0.28 15.86 -17.12
CA SER A 56 -0.27 15.92 -18.48
C SER A 56 0.87 15.60 -19.45
N ARG A 57 1.50 14.44 -19.27
CA ARG A 57 2.20 13.83 -20.40
C ARG A 57 1.21 12.85 -20.99
N THR A 58 0.77 13.16 -22.19
CA THR A 58 0.02 12.28 -23.08
C THR A 58 0.66 10.90 -23.10
N GLU A 59 0.13 9.96 -22.31
CA GLU A 59 0.37 8.53 -22.53
C GLU A 59 -0.51 8.16 -23.73
N ALA A 60 0.03 8.39 -24.93
CA ALA A 60 -0.55 7.93 -26.17
C ALA A 60 -0.76 6.42 -26.09
N THR A 61 -1.93 5.98 -26.54
CA THR A 61 -2.26 4.60 -26.85
C THR A 61 -1.13 3.98 -27.66
N THR A 62 -0.31 3.12 -27.06
CA THR A 62 0.57 2.22 -27.80
C THR A 62 0.04 0.81 -27.64
N THR A 63 -0.59 0.36 -28.71
CA THR A 63 -0.70 -1.03 -29.15
C THR A 63 0.63 -1.78 -29.00
N ASP A 64 0.50 -3.11 -28.89
CA ASP A 64 1.54 -4.11 -28.71
C ASP A 64 2.89 -3.78 -29.37
N GLY A 65 3.97 -3.92 -28.60
CA GLY A 65 5.32 -3.75 -29.10
C GLY A 65 6.36 -3.79 -27.98
N ASP A 66 7.40 -4.56 -28.23
CA ASP A 66 8.51 -4.90 -27.36
C ASP A 66 9.26 -3.68 -26.77
N THR A 67 9.86 -3.89 -25.59
CA THR A 67 10.98 -3.16 -25.01
C THR A 67 11.08 -1.64 -25.28
N SER A 68 10.49 -0.83 -24.40
CA SER A 68 11.08 0.47 -24.06
C SER A 68 11.02 0.70 -22.54
N ILE A 69 12.20 0.73 -21.95
CA ILE A 69 12.42 1.07 -20.55
C ILE A 69 12.03 2.54 -20.37
N PRO A 70 11.06 2.89 -19.50
CA PRO A 70 10.90 4.29 -19.14
C PRO A 70 12.17 4.70 -18.40
N THR A 71 12.90 5.65 -18.98
CA THR A 71 14.13 6.21 -18.43
C THR A 71 13.89 6.61 -16.97
N PRO A 72 14.79 6.27 -16.02
CA PRO A 72 14.63 6.71 -14.64
C PRO A 72 14.52 8.24 -14.64
N SER A 73 13.37 8.73 -14.20
CA SER A 73 13.14 10.17 -14.08
C SER A 73 14.21 10.74 -13.14
N PRO A 74 14.80 11.91 -13.44
CA PRO A 74 15.86 12.48 -12.62
C PRO A 74 15.35 12.63 -11.17
N ILE A 75 16.07 11.99 -10.24
CA ILE A 75 15.77 12.04 -8.80
C ILE A 75 15.88 13.50 -8.39
N THR A 76 14.73 14.16 -8.18
CA THR A 76 14.72 15.57 -7.80
C THR A 76 15.04 15.65 -6.30
N PRO A 77 16.03 16.46 -5.88
CA PRO A 77 16.32 16.69 -4.47
C PRO A 77 15.04 17.08 -3.73
N CYS A 78 14.69 16.34 -2.68
CA CYS A 78 13.47 16.58 -1.93
C CYS A 78 13.69 17.74 -0.94
N PRO A 79 12.95 18.86 -1.05
CA PRO A 79 13.07 19.94 -0.06
C PRO A 79 12.85 19.41 1.35
N LYS A 80 13.56 19.94 2.36
CA LYS A 80 13.50 19.45 3.75
C LYS A 80 12.06 19.39 4.29
N ILE A 81 11.20 20.33 3.88
CA ILE A 81 9.80 20.38 4.29
C ILE A 81 8.99 19.25 3.64
N THR A 82 9.21 18.99 2.35
CA THR A 82 8.62 17.92 1.57
C THR A 82 9.06 16.55 2.09
N ALA A 83 10.34 16.39 2.44
CA ALA A 83 10.86 15.16 3.01
C ALA A 83 10.21 14.83 4.37
N ARG A 84 10.03 15.85 5.23
CA ARG A 84 9.31 15.69 6.51
C ARG A 84 7.84 15.34 6.28
N LEU A 85 7.16 16.05 5.39
CA LEU A 85 5.78 15.76 5.02
C LEU A 85 5.64 14.31 4.53
N LEU A 86 6.50 13.90 3.60
CA LEU A 86 6.47 12.56 3.00
C LEU A 86 6.71 11.48 4.06
N ARG A 87 7.65 11.68 4.99
CA ARG A 87 7.88 10.75 6.12
C ARG A 87 6.62 10.54 6.97
N TYR A 88 5.91 11.61 7.32
CA TYR A 88 4.68 11.48 8.09
C TYR A 88 3.56 10.81 7.28
N ARG A 89 3.46 11.09 5.98
CA ARG A 89 2.48 10.46 5.09
C ARG A 89 2.71 8.97 4.93
N ILE A 90 3.97 8.54 4.78
CA ILE A 90 4.33 7.12 4.71
C ILE A 90 3.93 6.43 6.01
N ARG A 91 4.34 6.98 7.17
CA ARG A 91 3.97 6.42 8.48
C ARG A 91 2.46 6.34 8.70
N PHE A 92 1.74 7.39 8.35
CA PHE A 92 0.28 7.40 8.43
C PHE A 92 -0.33 6.32 7.54
N SER A 93 0.15 6.21 6.29
CA SER A 93 -0.34 5.21 5.33
C SER A 93 -0.11 3.78 5.82
N ARG A 94 1.06 3.50 6.42
CA ARG A 94 1.35 2.18 7.02
C ARG A 94 0.42 1.80 8.17
N HIS A 95 -0.13 2.78 8.89
CA HIS A 95 -1.02 2.53 10.03
C HIS A 95 -2.47 2.33 9.62
N VAL A 96 -2.90 2.96 8.53
CA VAL A 96 -4.31 2.96 8.09
C VAL A 96 -4.59 1.90 7.04
N LEU A 97 -3.60 1.55 6.22
CA LEU A 97 -3.75 0.46 5.25
C LEU A 97 -3.69 -0.90 5.95
N PRO A 98 -4.48 -1.90 5.49
CA PRO A 98 -5.38 -1.85 4.33
C PRO A 98 -6.73 -1.17 4.63
N GLU A 99 -7.02 -0.06 3.95
CA GLU A 99 -8.31 0.66 4.00
C GLU A 99 -9.13 0.30 2.75
N PRO A 100 -10.47 0.21 2.81
CA PRO A 100 -11.29 0.06 1.61
C PRO A 100 -11.14 1.23 0.63
N ALA A 101 -11.31 0.91 -0.66
CA ALA A 101 -11.30 1.87 -1.75
C ALA A 101 -12.58 2.72 -1.74
N PRO A 102 -12.59 3.89 -2.41
CA PRO A 102 -13.81 4.66 -2.65
C PRO A 102 -14.95 3.81 -3.18
N SER A 103 -16.15 4.00 -2.63
CA SER A 103 -17.36 3.48 -3.24
C SER A 103 -17.60 4.20 -4.56
N VAL A 104 -17.49 3.46 -5.66
CA VAL A 104 -17.92 3.92 -6.99
C VAL A 104 -19.24 3.23 -7.31
N SER A 105 -20.16 3.96 -7.94
CA SER A 105 -21.42 3.37 -8.39
C SER A 105 -21.09 2.25 -9.40
N ARG A 106 -21.68 1.06 -9.22
CA ARG A 106 -21.31 -0.15 -10.00
C ARG A 106 -21.55 -0.03 -11.51
N HIS A 107 -22.22 1.03 -11.96
CA HIS A 107 -22.58 1.26 -13.36
C HIS A 107 -21.71 2.32 -14.05
N GLU A 108 -20.77 2.94 -13.34
CA GLU A 108 -19.95 4.03 -13.87
C GLU A 108 -18.60 3.51 -14.33
N VAL A 109 -18.44 3.36 -15.64
CA VAL A 109 -17.13 3.09 -16.25
C VAL A 109 -16.35 4.40 -16.27
N LEU A 110 -15.43 4.56 -15.32
CA LEU A 110 -14.58 5.73 -15.23
C LEU A 110 -13.49 5.70 -16.30
N SER A 111 -13.21 6.85 -16.92
CA SER A 111 -11.99 7.01 -17.71
C SER A 111 -10.76 6.87 -16.80
N ALA A 112 -9.60 6.52 -17.37
CA ALA A 112 -8.36 6.42 -16.60
C ALA A 112 -7.99 7.74 -15.89
N ALA A 113 -8.33 8.89 -16.51
CA ALA A 113 -8.09 10.21 -15.93
C ALA A 113 -9.03 10.49 -14.75
N ASP A 114 -10.30 10.10 -14.88
CA ASP A 114 -11.31 10.28 -13.83
C ASP A 114 -11.07 9.37 -12.63
N GLU A 115 -10.71 8.10 -12.88
CA GLU A 115 -10.30 7.16 -11.84
C GLU A 115 -9.11 7.74 -11.05
N LYS A 116 -8.06 8.17 -11.75
CA LYS A 116 -6.87 8.76 -11.14
C LYS A 116 -7.23 10.00 -10.30
N ARG A 117 -8.10 10.87 -10.81
CA ARG A 117 -8.57 12.07 -10.10
C ARG A 117 -9.38 11.71 -8.86
N LEU A 118 -10.33 10.79 -8.98
CA LEU A 118 -11.18 10.31 -7.89
C LEU A 118 -10.35 9.70 -6.76
N LEU A 119 -9.50 8.72 -7.10
CA LEU A 119 -8.70 7.99 -6.12
C LEU A 119 -7.72 8.92 -5.39
N ARG A 120 -7.13 9.91 -6.08
CA ARG A 120 -6.23 10.89 -5.45
C ARG A 120 -6.95 11.91 -4.60
N ALA A 121 -8.18 12.27 -4.96
CA ALA A 121 -8.99 13.20 -4.18
C ALA A 121 -9.48 12.57 -2.88
N GLN A 122 -9.89 11.30 -2.92
CA GLN A 122 -10.44 10.62 -1.75
C GLN A 122 -9.36 9.95 -0.88
N HIS A 123 -8.31 9.40 -1.50
CA HIS A 123 -7.27 8.67 -0.77
C HIS A 123 -5.89 9.27 -0.97
N PRO A 124 -5.28 9.85 0.09
CA PRO A 124 -3.95 10.42 -0.02
C PRO A 124 -2.86 9.36 -0.27
N HIS A 125 -3.13 8.07 -0.04
CA HIS A 125 -2.18 6.97 -0.23
C HIS A 125 -1.65 6.88 -1.67
N VAL A 126 -2.52 7.03 -2.68
CA VAL A 126 -2.15 7.00 -4.10
C VAL A 126 -1.14 8.10 -4.45
N SER A 127 -1.34 9.31 -3.92
CA SER A 127 -0.38 10.39 -4.14
C SER A 127 0.89 10.24 -3.28
N THR A 128 0.81 9.59 -2.11
CA THR A 128 1.99 9.27 -1.28
C THR A 128 2.91 8.31 -2.03
N ILE A 129 2.37 7.23 -2.60
CA ILE A 129 3.15 6.25 -3.37
C ILE A 129 3.83 6.91 -4.57
N ASN A 130 3.11 7.73 -5.33
CA ASN A 130 3.69 8.48 -6.46
C ASN A 130 4.84 9.40 -6.02
N LEU A 131 4.72 10.09 -4.88
CA LEU A 131 5.80 10.92 -4.35
C LEU A 131 6.99 10.09 -3.88
N CYS A 132 6.76 8.92 -3.28
CA CYS A 132 7.84 8.00 -2.90
C CYS A 132 8.65 7.59 -4.14
N LEU A 133 7.97 7.18 -5.22
CA LEU A 133 8.61 6.85 -6.50
C LEU A 133 9.38 8.02 -7.09
N LYS A 134 8.82 9.25 -7.04
CA LYS A 134 9.46 10.46 -7.57
C LYS A 134 10.75 10.81 -6.83
N HIS A 135 10.82 10.52 -5.53
CA HIS A 135 11.95 10.88 -4.67
C HIS A 135 12.88 9.69 -4.34
N GLY A 136 12.78 8.58 -5.08
CA GLY A 136 13.67 7.42 -4.92
C GLY A 136 13.41 6.57 -3.67
N LEU A 137 12.27 6.74 -3.01
CA LEU A 137 11.84 5.91 -1.88
C LEU A 137 11.10 4.66 -2.39
N SER A 138 11.77 3.86 -3.20
CA SER A 138 11.16 2.75 -3.95
C SER A 138 10.62 1.64 -3.05
N THR A 139 11.30 1.35 -1.94
CA THR A 139 10.88 0.33 -0.95
C THR A 139 9.62 0.76 -0.21
N ASP A 140 9.55 2.01 0.28
CA ASP A 140 8.33 2.58 0.87
C ASP A 140 7.16 2.56 -0.14
N ALA A 141 7.42 2.89 -1.41
CA ALA A 141 6.41 2.84 -2.47
C ALA A 141 5.90 1.41 -2.72
N LEU A 142 6.80 0.42 -2.68
CA LEU A 142 6.48 -1.00 -2.86
C LEU A 142 5.58 -1.50 -1.74
N GLU A 143 5.99 -1.30 -0.48
CA GLU A 143 5.22 -1.70 0.69
C GLU A 143 3.81 -1.11 0.67
N LEU A 144 3.69 0.21 0.43
CA LEU A 144 2.40 0.88 0.41
C LEU A 144 1.52 0.43 -0.76
N SER A 145 2.11 0.11 -1.92
CA SER A 145 1.37 -0.40 -3.08
C SER A 145 0.78 -1.79 -2.80
N PHE A 146 1.54 -2.65 -2.14
CA PHE A 146 1.05 -3.95 -1.69
C PHE A 146 -0.02 -3.81 -0.60
N ALA A 147 0.20 -2.98 0.42
CA ALA A 147 -0.76 -2.74 1.49
C ALA A 147 -2.10 -2.18 0.98
N LEU A 148 -2.05 -1.37 -0.10
CA LEU A 148 -3.26 -0.89 -0.78
C LEU A 148 -4.04 -2.05 -1.40
N LEU A 149 -3.34 -2.95 -2.08
CA LEU A 149 -3.91 -4.13 -2.74
C LEU A 149 -4.13 -5.32 -1.78
N ASP A 150 -3.94 -5.15 -0.48
CA ASP A 150 -4.35 -6.15 0.50
C ASP A 150 -5.87 -6.11 0.75
N HIS A 151 -6.52 -4.97 0.46
CA HIS A 151 -7.98 -4.88 0.45
C HIS A 151 -8.55 -5.09 -0.97
N PRO A 152 -9.41 -6.09 -1.20
CA PRO A 152 -9.85 -6.50 -2.54
C PRO A 152 -10.66 -5.44 -3.29
N SER A 153 -11.24 -4.45 -2.60
CA SER A 153 -11.93 -3.34 -3.25
C SER A 153 -11.01 -2.49 -4.14
N TRP A 154 -9.69 -2.50 -3.93
CA TRP A 154 -8.75 -1.77 -4.78
C TRP A 154 -8.45 -2.48 -6.10
N ALA A 155 -8.70 -3.77 -6.16
CA ALA A 155 -8.37 -4.62 -7.31
C ALA A 155 -9.13 -4.26 -8.58
N VAL A 156 -10.28 -3.58 -8.45
CA VAL A 156 -11.14 -3.18 -9.58
C VAL A 156 -10.63 -1.94 -10.33
N PHE A 157 -9.69 -1.19 -9.74
CA PHE A 157 -9.12 0.03 -10.33
C PHE A 157 -7.79 -0.25 -11.02
N ASN A 158 -7.45 0.51 -12.06
CA ASN A 158 -6.16 0.37 -12.77
C ASN A 158 -4.98 1.01 -12.01
N GLU A 159 -5.18 2.17 -11.37
CA GLU A 159 -4.10 2.94 -10.74
C GLU A 159 -3.33 2.15 -9.67
N PRO A 160 -3.95 1.37 -8.74
CA PRO A 160 -3.21 0.56 -7.76
C PRO A 160 -2.25 -0.44 -8.42
N TRP A 161 -2.68 -1.12 -9.49
CA TRP A 161 -1.83 -2.06 -10.23
C TRP A 161 -0.72 -1.34 -11.00
N LYS A 162 -1.00 -0.15 -11.56
CA LYS A 162 0.02 0.70 -12.20
C LYS A 162 1.11 1.09 -11.19
N LEU A 163 0.72 1.50 -9.99
CA LEU A 163 1.65 1.87 -8.92
C LEU A 163 2.50 0.68 -8.47
N LEU A 164 1.87 -0.47 -8.21
CA LEU A 164 2.59 -1.69 -7.86
C LEU A 164 3.64 -2.05 -8.91
N ARG A 165 3.27 -2.03 -10.21
CA ARG A 165 4.21 -2.36 -11.29
C ARG A 165 5.41 -1.40 -11.31
N ARG A 166 5.17 -0.09 -11.13
CA ARG A 166 6.25 0.91 -11.06
C ARG A 166 7.14 0.70 -9.85
N SER A 167 6.57 0.41 -8.68
CA SER A 167 7.33 0.12 -7.46
C SER A 167 8.19 -1.14 -7.61
N VAL A 168 7.63 -2.22 -8.17
CA VAL A 168 8.38 -3.46 -8.46
C VAL A 168 9.52 -3.21 -9.44
N GLN A 169 9.30 -2.40 -10.48
CA GLN A 169 10.36 -2.01 -11.42
C GLN A 169 11.45 -1.19 -10.75
N ALA A 170 11.09 -0.26 -9.86
CA ALA A 170 12.02 0.63 -9.18
C ALA A 170 12.85 -0.08 -8.09
N VAL A 171 12.31 -1.11 -7.45
CA VAL A 171 13.06 -1.96 -6.48
C VAL A 171 13.82 -3.08 -7.19
N GLY A 172 13.24 -3.65 -8.24
CA GLY A 172 13.79 -4.77 -9.00
C GLY A 172 12.94 -6.04 -8.81
N LYS A 173 12.58 -6.69 -9.93
CA LYS A 173 11.64 -7.84 -9.94
C LYS A 173 12.13 -9.04 -9.13
N GLN A 174 13.43 -9.25 -9.08
CA GLN A 174 14.08 -10.38 -8.39
C GLN A 174 14.64 -10.00 -7.02
N SER A 175 14.33 -8.79 -6.54
CA SER A 175 14.73 -8.38 -5.19
C SER A 175 14.01 -9.25 -4.14
N PRO A 176 14.67 -9.55 -3.01
CA PRO A 176 14.07 -10.37 -1.95
C PRO A 176 12.76 -9.76 -1.42
N GLU A 177 12.68 -8.43 -1.35
CA GLU A 177 11.48 -7.71 -0.91
C GLU A 177 10.28 -7.97 -1.84
N VAL A 178 10.51 -7.94 -3.16
CA VAL A 178 9.46 -8.20 -4.15
C VAL A 178 9.04 -9.67 -4.12
N VAL A 179 10.00 -10.60 -4.11
CA VAL A 179 9.75 -12.05 -4.10
C VAL A 179 8.94 -12.44 -2.86
N GLN A 180 9.35 -11.96 -1.69
CA GLN A 180 8.66 -12.24 -0.43
C GLN A 180 7.24 -11.65 -0.44
N ALA A 181 7.08 -10.39 -0.85
CA ALA A 181 5.79 -9.72 -0.86
C ALA A 181 4.76 -10.39 -1.79
N PHE A 182 5.19 -10.86 -2.97
CA PHE A 182 4.34 -11.66 -3.86
C PHE A 182 4.03 -13.04 -3.27
N SER A 183 5.04 -13.72 -2.70
CA SER A 183 4.87 -15.07 -2.14
C SER A 183 3.81 -15.10 -1.03
N ILE A 184 3.83 -14.12 -0.12
CA ILE A 184 2.86 -13.98 0.97
C ILE A 184 1.42 -13.82 0.42
N ARG A 185 1.26 -13.04 -0.65
CA ARG A 185 -0.06 -12.63 -1.19
C ARG A 185 -0.59 -13.57 -2.26
N LYS A 186 0.24 -14.46 -2.79
CA LYS A 186 -0.07 -15.27 -3.97
C LYS A 186 -1.36 -16.06 -3.81
N ARG A 187 -1.55 -16.73 -2.68
CA ARG A 187 -2.73 -17.56 -2.39
C ARG A 187 -3.99 -16.70 -2.34
N SER A 188 -4.00 -15.65 -1.53
CA SER A 188 -5.16 -14.76 -1.35
C SER A 188 -5.52 -14.03 -2.64
N TRP A 189 -4.53 -13.55 -3.39
CA TRP A 189 -4.76 -12.88 -4.67
C TRP A 189 -5.32 -13.84 -5.73
N SER A 190 -4.84 -15.08 -5.80
CA SER A 190 -5.37 -16.09 -6.73
C SER A 190 -6.81 -16.50 -6.42
N GLN A 191 -7.21 -16.47 -5.14
CA GLN A 191 -8.56 -16.84 -4.72
C GLN A 191 -9.55 -15.68 -4.78
N ILE A 192 -9.10 -14.45 -4.52
CA ILE A 192 -9.97 -13.28 -4.37
C ILE A 192 -9.78 -12.31 -5.53
N HIS A 193 -8.58 -11.77 -5.70
CA HIS A 193 -8.31 -10.66 -6.62
C HIS A 193 -8.44 -11.10 -8.08
N PHE A 194 -7.77 -12.18 -8.46
CA PHE A 194 -7.71 -12.65 -9.84
C PHE A 194 -8.96 -13.43 -10.29
N LYS A 195 -9.93 -13.64 -9.40
CA LYS A 195 -11.25 -14.22 -9.73
C LYS A 195 -12.33 -13.16 -9.94
N LEU A 196 -12.00 -11.87 -9.86
CA LEU A 196 -12.98 -10.80 -10.08
C LEU A 196 -13.47 -10.80 -11.55
N PRO A 197 -14.79 -10.64 -11.80
CA PRO A 197 -15.40 -10.78 -13.12
C PRO A 197 -14.93 -9.73 -14.14
N HIS A 198 -14.51 -8.55 -13.67
CA HIS A 198 -13.99 -7.47 -14.51
C HIS A 198 -12.58 -7.07 -14.06
N LEU A 199 -11.67 -8.04 -14.07
CA LEU A 199 -10.29 -7.82 -13.67
C LEU A 199 -9.57 -6.87 -14.66
N PRO A 200 -9.01 -5.74 -14.21
CA PRO A 200 -8.32 -4.79 -15.10
C PRO A 200 -7.13 -5.42 -15.83
N VAL A 201 -6.83 -4.92 -17.05
CA VAL A 201 -5.72 -5.42 -17.88
C VAL A 201 -4.38 -5.36 -17.13
N LEU A 202 -4.15 -4.32 -16.33
CA LEU A 202 -2.94 -4.22 -15.51
C LEU A 202 -2.86 -5.29 -14.43
N ALA A 203 -3.99 -5.68 -13.84
CA ALA A 203 -4.04 -6.76 -12.86
C ALA A 203 -3.72 -8.11 -13.51
N GLN A 204 -4.18 -8.35 -14.75
CA GLN A 204 -3.81 -9.54 -15.52
C GLN A 204 -2.29 -9.60 -15.81
N LYS A 205 -1.66 -8.46 -16.12
CA LYS A 205 -0.20 -8.37 -16.30
C LYS A 205 0.54 -8.67 -14.99
N VAL A 206 0.02 -8.19 -13.86
CA VAL A 206 0.58 -8.49 -12.53
C VAL A 206 0.38 -9.95 -12.14
N ARG A 207 -0.72 -10.59 -12.53
CA ARG A 207 -0.93 -12.04 -12.34
C ARG A 207 0.19 -12.85 -12.99
N LYS A 208 0.48 -12.59 -14.27
CA LYS A 208 1.59 -13.25 -14.99
C LYS A 208 2.94 -13.01 -14.30
N LEU A 209 3.16 -11.78 -13.82
CA LEU A 209 4.36 -11.44 -13.06
C LEU A 209 4.47 -12.23 -11.75
N CYS A 210 3.37 -12.34 -11.00
CA CYS A 210 3.30 -13.11 -9.75
C CYS A 210 3.61 -14.60 -9.99
N GLU A 211 3.05 -15.18 -11.05
CA GLU A 211 3.30 -16.58 -11.44
C GLU A 211 4.78 -16.83 -11.81
N THR A 212 5.46 -15.81 -12.37
CA THR A 212 6.88 -15.89 -12.74
C THR A 212 7.81 -15.71 -11.54
N ILE A 213 7.51 -14.77 -10.64
CA ILE A 213 8.38 -14.41 -9.50
C ILE A 213 8.27 -15.43 -8.36
N ALA A 214 7.06 -15.90 -8.08
CA ALA A 214 6.80 -16.89 -7.07
C ALA A 214 6.09 -18.06 -7.76
N PRO A 215 6.80 -19.06 -8.32
CA PRO A 215 6.15 -20.23 -8.90
C PRO A 215 5.36 -21.00 -7.84
N ASN A 216 4.32 -21.75 -8.27
CA ASN A 216 3.57 -22.55 -7.29
C ASN A 216 4.50 -23.64 -6.76
N PRO A 217 4.48 -23.95 -5.44
CA PRO A 217 4.98 -25.25 -5.03
C PRO A 217 4.21 -26.33 -5.82
N PRO A 218 4.84 -27.50 -6.09
CA PRO A 218 4.15 -28.60 -6.76
C PRO A 218 2.80 -28.88 -6.08
N LYS A 219 1.77 -29.16 -6.89
CA LYS A 219 0.37 -29.29 -6.47
C LYS A 219 0.26 -30.01 -5.11
N PRO A 220 -0.34 -29.39 -4.08
CA PRO A 220 -0.84 -30.16 -2.96
C PRO A 220 -1.96 -31.07 -3.46
N LEU A 221 -1.93 -32.34 -3.03
CA LEU A 221 -3.04 -33.26 -3.16
C LEU A 221 -4.25 -32.68 -2.40
N ASP A 222 -5.41 -32.75 -3.05
CA ASP A 222 -6.76 -32.39 -2.59
C ASP A 222 -7.13 -30.90 -2.48
N ASP A 223 -8.08 -30.53 -3.35
CA ASP A 223 -8.66 -29.19 -3.55
C ASP A 223 -9.90 -28.94 -2.66
N ASP A 224 -10.20 -29.82 -1.69
CA ASP A 224 -11.44 -29.77 -0.89
C ASP A 224 -11.25 -29.56 0.63
N ALA A 225 -10.02 -29.41 1.13
CA ALA A 225 -9.81 -29.07 2.53
C ALA A 225 -9.88 -27.55 2.75
N VAL A 226 -11.09 -27.04 2.95
CA VAL A 226 -11.36 -25.70 3.49
C VAL A 226 -10.74 -25.62 4.89
N GLY A 227 -9.47 -25.20 4.97
CA GLY A 227 -8.85 -24.74 6.20
C GLY A 227 -9.14 -23.24 6.41
N PRO A 228 -9.58 -22.80 7.60
CA PRO A 228 -9.81 -21.39 7.86
C PRO A 228 -8.49 -20.61 7.71
N LEU A 229 -8.55 -19.43 7.10
CA LEU A 229 -7.40 -18.52 6.88
C LEU A 229 -6.72 -18.08 8.20
N LEU A 230 -7.32 -18.40 9.35
CA LEU A 230 -6.76 -18.33 10.68
C LEU A 230 -7.20 -19.60 11.44
N SER A 231 -6.29 -20.52 11.72
CA SER A 231 -6.53 -21.55 12.72
C SER A 231 -6.45 -20.89 14.10
N VAL A 232 -7.57 -20.35 14.57
CA VAL A 232 -7.70 -19.93 15.97
C VAL A 232 -7.88 -21.22 16.77
N ILE A 233 -6.82 -21.66 17.44
CA ILE A 233 -6.91 -22.74 18.42
C ILE A 233 -7.69 -22.15 19.61
N PRO A 234 -8.88 -22.66 19.95
CA PRO A 234 -9.58 -22.22 21.15
C PRO A 234 -8.73 -22.58 22.37
N LEU A 235 -8.55 -21.66 23.32
CA LEU A 235 -7.81 -21.94 24.57
C LEU A 235 -8.37 -23.13 25.37
N SER A 236 -9.60 -23.55 25.11
CA SER A 236 -10.24 -24.71 25.76
C SER A 236 -9.69 -26.07 25.34
N SER A 237 -8.92 -26.18 24.25
CA SER A 237 -8.30 -27.45 23.82
C SER A 237 -6.88 -27.67 24.38
N LEU A 238 -6.34 -26.73 25.17
CA LEU A 238 -5.04 -26.88 25.84
C LEU A 238 -5.12 -27.56 27.22
N HIS A 239 -6.31 -27.93 27.69
CA HIS A 239 -6.49 -28.54 29.02
C HIS A 239 -6.83 -30.03 29.02
N THR A 240 -6.86 -30.69 27.86
CA THR A 240 -7.26 -32.11 27.78
C THR A 240 -6.11 -33.08 27.48
N GLU A 241 -4.84 -32.65 27.55
CA GLU A 241 -3.67 -33.52 27.32
C GLU A 241 -2.76 -33.71 28.55
N LEU A 242 -3.24 -33.43 29.77
CA LEU A 242 -2.44 -33.62 31.01
C LEU A 242 -2.98 -34.62 32.02
N THR A 243 -4.01 -35.39 31.69
CA THR A 243 -4.54 -36.42 32.60
C THR A 243 -4.94 -37.66 31.83
N GLU A 244 -3.96 -38.49 31.46
CA GLU A 244 -4.13 -39.95 31.31
C GLU A 244 -2.75 -40.63 31.14
N THR A 245 -1.89 -40.49 32.16
CA THR A 245 -0.83 -41.49 32.43
C THR A 245 -0.79 -41.76 33.93
N SER A 246 -1.80 -42.47 34.42
CA SER A 246 -1.78 -43.08 35.74
C SER A 246 -2.35 -44.49 35.62
N GLY A 247 -1.47 -45.44 35.34
CA GLY A 247 -1.82 -46.86 35.33
C GLY A 247 -0.58 -47.73 35.28
N ALA A 248 -0.34 -48.41 36.41
CA ALA A 248 0.47 -49.61 36.59
C ALA A 248 2.01 -49.42 36.70
N ASP A 249 2.54 -49.51 37.92
CA ASP A 249 3.11 -50.78 38.42
C ASP A 249 3.85 -50.58 39.75
N THR A 250 3.38 -51.23 40.81
CA THR A 250 4.20 -51.70 41.94
C THR A 250 3.40 -52.68 42.77
N SER A 251 3.77 -53.96 42.73
CA SER A 251 3.98 -54.80 43.91
C SER A 251 4.60 -56.14 43.50
N THR A 252 5.75 -56.41 44.10
CA THR A 252 6.40 -57.70 44.32
C THR A 252 5.54 -58.67 45.12
#